data_AF-A0AAD5PZX6-F1
#
_entry.id   AF-A0AAD5PZX6-F1
#
_cell.length_a   1.000
_cell.length_b   1.000
_cell.length_c   1.000
_cell.angle_alpha   90.00
_cell.angle_beta   90.00
_cell.angle_gamma   90.00
#
_symmetry.space_group_name_H-M   'P 1'
#
loop_
_entity.id
_entity.type
_entity.pdbx_description
1 polymer ?
#
loop_
_entity_poly.entity_id
_entity_poly.type
_entity_poly.pdbx_seq_one_letter_code
_entity_poly.pdbx_strand_id
1 'polypeptide(L)'
;MHPRNRHGVFNYPVDPVALNLPTYTEVIKHPMDFGTIKRRLDEGLYVAVDDFVADVELVFTNARTFNPPNHYIHVDAGYMPR
;
A
#
# COMPACT_ATOMS: atom_id res chain seq x y z
N MET A 1 2.99 1.85 17.00
CA MET A 1 2.96 0.93 15.83
C MET A 1 2.38 -0.41 16.30
N HIS A 2 1.38 -0.97 15.59
CA HIS A 2 0.69 -2.21 15.98
C HIS A 2 1.61 -3.44 15.79
N PRO A 3 1.65 -4.41 16.72
CA PRO A 3 2.59 -5.54 16.70
C PRO A 3 2.51 -6.47 15.48
N ARG A 4 1.49 -6.34 14.63
CA ARG A 4 1.34 -7.09 13.36
C ARG A 4 2.02 -6.42 12.16
N ASN A 5 2.31 -5.11 12.21
CA ASN A 5 3.12 -4.44 11.19
C ASN A 5 4.63 -4.63 11.44
N ARG A 6 5.05 -5.87 11.72
CA ARG A 6 6.45 -6.21 12.03
C ARG A 6 7.30 -6.53 10.80
N HIS A 7 6.66 -6.69 9.64
CA HIS A 7 7.32 -7.19 8.43
C HIS A 7 7.47 -6.15 7.31
N GLY A 8 7.01 -4.91 7.53
CA GLY A 8 7.12 -3.86 6.50
C GLY A 8 6.33 -4.19 5.23
N VAL A 9 5.14 -4.79 5.37
CA VAL A 9 4.35 -5.28 4.23
C VAL A 9 4.00 -4.15 3.25
N PHE A 10 3.87 -2.92 3.74
CA PHE A 10 3.59 -1.74 2.92
C PHE A 10 4.86 -1.03 2.43
N ASN A 11 6.06 -1.50 2.77
CA ASN A 11 7.32 -0.83 2.43
C ASN A 11 7.87 -1.23 1.06
N TYR A 12 7.33 -2.28 0.45
CA TYR A 12 7.79 -2.83 -0.82
C TYR A 12 6.61 -3.03 -1.78
N PRO A 13 6.85 -2.94 -3.10
CA PRO A 13 5.83 -3.28 -4.08
C PRO A 13 5.29 -4.69 -3.83
N VAL A 14 3.98 -4.86 -3.94
CA VAL A 14 3.38 -6.19 -3.94
C VAL A 14 3.86 -6.91 -5.20
N ASP A 15 4.49 -8.08 -5.02
CA ASP A 15 4.85 -9.00 -6.09
C ASP A 15 3.77 -10.09 -6.21
N PRO A 16 2.85 -9.99 -7.19
CA PRO A 16 1.74 -10.92 -7.31
C PRO A 16 2.19 -12.33 -7.70
N VAL A 17 3.34 -12.46 -8.38
CA VAL A 17 3.85 -13.76 -8.81
C VAL A 17 4.47 -14.48 -7.63
N ALA A 18 5.37 -13.81 -6.90
CA ALA A 18 6.02 -14.39 -5.72
C ALA A 18 5.02 -14.72 -4.59
N LEU A 19 3.94 -13.95 -4.48
CA LEU A 19 2.89 -14.16 -3.47
C LEU A 19 1.73 -15.04 -3.96
N ASN A 20 1.78 -15.53 -5.21
CA ASN A 20 0.72 -16.34 -5.81
C ASN A 20 -0.67 -15.69 -5.75
N LEU A 21 -0.74 -14.42 -6.18
CA LEU A 21 -1.93 -13.58 -6.22
C LEU A 21 -2.35 -13.31 -7.68
N PRO A 22 -2.91 -14.30 -8.40
CA PRO A 22 -3.12 -14.22 -9.84
C PRO A 22 -4.07 -13.09 -10.28
N THR A 23 -4.99 -12.66 -9.40
CA THR A 23 -5.98 -11.62 -9.69
C THR A 23 -5.56 -10.22 -9.22
N TYR A 24 -4.36 -10.06 -8.65
CA TYR A 24 -3.97 -8.78 -8.03
C TYR A 24 -3.98 -7.61 -9.01
N THR A 25 -3.40 -7.79 -10.19
CA THR A 25 -3.34 -6.74 -11.23
C THR A 25 -4.69 -6.51 -11.92
N GLU A 26 -5.62 -7.47 -11.81
CA GLU A 26 -6.99 -7.30 -12.28
C GLU A 26 -7.80 -6.43 -11.31
N VAL A 27 -7.59 -6.61 -10.00
CA VAL A 27 -8.31 -5.86 -8.95
C VAL A 27 -7.67 -4.50 -8.69
N ILE A 28 -6.34 -4.45 -8.56
CA ILE A 28 -5.57 -3.26 -8.18
C ILE A 28 -4.94 -2.63 -9.43
N LYS A 29 -5.51 -1.49 -9.84
CA LYS A 29 -5.13 -0.79 -11.08
C LYS A 29 -3.90 0.10 -10.92
N HIS A 30 -3.69 0.61 -9.71
CA HIS A 30 -2.57 1.50 -9.40
C HIS A 30 -1.86 1.00 -8.14
N PRO A 31 -0.99 -0.03 -8.25
CA PRO A 31 -0.21 -0.50 -7.11
C PRO A 31 0.63 0.63 -6.50
N MET A 32 0.72 0.65 -5.17
CA MET A 32 1.51 1.64 -4.44
C MET A 32 2.04 1.05 -3.13
N ASP A 33 3.20 1.53 -2.70
CA ASP A 33 3.90 1.15 -1.47
C ASP A 33 4.79 2.31 -0.96
N PHE A 34 5.20 2.28 0.30
CA PHE A 34 6.01 3.33 0.92
C PHE A 34 7.44 3.43 0.39
N GLY A 35 8.01 2.34 -0.16
CA GLY A 35 9.30 2.39 -0.83
C GLY A 35 9.22 3.22 -2.11
N THR A 36 8.17 2.99 -2.90
CA THR A 36 7.88 3.79 -4.10
C THR A 36 7.60 5.24 -3.75
N ILE A 37 6.76 5.52 -2.75
CA ILE A 37 6.45 6.88 -2.30
C ILE A 37 7.71 7.60 -1.83
N LYS A 38 8.53 6.94 -1.00
CA LYS A 38 9.79 7.52 -0.52
C LYS A 38 10.69 7.90 -1.70
N ARG A 39 10.86 7.00 -2.66
CA ARG A 39 11.67 7.26 -3.86
C ARG A 39 11.14 8.46 -4.65
N ARG A 40 9.81 8.53 -4.89
CA ARG A 40 9.17 9.66 -5.58
C ARG A 40 9.37 10.98 -4.84
N LEU A 41 9.29 10.96 -3.51
CA LEU A 41 9.54 12.14 -2.67
C LEU A 41 11.00 12.59 -2.77
N ASP A 42 11.96 11.68 -2.65
CA ASP A 42 13.39 11.99 -2.75
C ASP A 42 13.78 12.52 -4.14
N GLU A 43 13.11 12.05 -5.19
CA GLU A 43 13.29 12.50 -6.58
C GLU A 43 12.55 13.82 -6.88
N GLY A 44 11.78 14.36 -5.94
CA GLY A 44 11.02 15.60 -6.12
C GLY A 44 9.84 15.47 -7.10
N LEU A 45 9.27 14.27 -7.24
CA LEU A 45 8.19 14.00 -8.20
C LEU A 45 6.81 14.43 -7.72
N TYR A 46 6.66 14.77 -6.44
CA TYR A 46 5.42 15.35 -5.91
C TYR A 46 5.48 16.88 -6.03
N VAL A 47 4.62 17.44 -6.88
CA VAL A 47 4.50 18.89 -7.07
C VAL A 47 3.63 19.50 -5.97
N ALA A 48 2.58 18.79 -5.55
CA ALA A 48 1.72 19.17 -4.44
C ALA A 48 1.79 18.17 -3.29
N VAL A 49 1.57 18.64 -2.06
CA VAL A 49 1.43 17.78 -0.87
C VAL A 49 0.28 16.80 -1.04
N ASP A 50 -0.80 17.23 -1.71
CA ASP A 50 -1.97 16.39 -1.95
C ASP A 50 -1.64 15.17 -2.82
N ASP A 51 -0.68 15.26 -3.74
CA ASP A 51 -0.25 14.12 -4.56
C ASP A 51 0.45 13.05 -3.69
N PHE A 52 1.27 13.50 -2.73
CA PHE A 52 1.92 12.62 -1.76
C PHE A 52 0.89 11.96 -0.83
N VAL A 53 -0.07 12.76 -0.31
CA VAL A 53 -1.15 12.25 0.54
C VAL A 53 -2.00 11.23 -0.21
N ALA A 54 -2.34 11.49 -1.47
CA ALA A 54 -3.11 10.58 -2.31
C ALA A 54 -2.41 9.23 -2.49
N ASP A 55 -1.09 9.21 -2.74
CA ASP A 55 -0.34 7.96 -2.84
C ASP A 55 -0.29 7.20 -1.49
N VAL A 56 -0.15 7.92 -0.37
CA VAL A 56 -0.21 7.29 0.98
C VAL A 56 -1.58 6.65 1.25
N GLU A 57 -2.67 7.36 0.94
CA GLU A 57 -4.02 6.82 1.05
C GLU A 57 -4.26 5.63 0.12
N LEU A 58 -3.66 5.65 -1.07
CA LEU A 58 -3.76 4.60 -2.07
C LEU A 58 -3.15 3.29 -1.58
N VAL A 59 -2.04 3.31 -0.84
CA VAL A 59 -1.45 2.10 -0.22
C VAL A 59 -2.50 1.36 0.61
N PHE A 60 -3.19 2.07 1.50
CA PHE A 60 -4.17 1.46 2.40
C PHE A 60 -5.47 1.12 1.69
N THR A 61 -5.89 1.93 0.73
CA THR A 61 -7.10 1.67 -0.05
C THR A 61 -6.92 0.42 -0.90
N ASN A 62 -5.80 0.25 -1.59
CA ASN A 62 -5.47 -0.97 -2.32
C ASN A 62 -5.46 -2.20 -1.39
N ALA A 63 -4.84 -2.07 -0.23
CA ALA A 63 -4.79 -3.15 0.76
C ALA A 63 -6.20 -3.60 1.20
N ARG A 64 -7.10 -2.65 1.48
CA ARG A 64 -8.49 -2.97 1.88
C ARG A 64 -9.35 -3.46 0.71
N THR A 65 -9.09 -3.01 -0.51
CA THR A 65 -9.80 -3.42 -1.72
C THR A 65 -9.47 -4.87 -2.09
N PHE A 66 -8.19 -5.26 -2.04
CA PHE A 66 -7.79 -6.61 -2.44
C PHE A 66 -8.05 -7.66 -1.34
N ASN A 67 -7.85 -7.30 -0.08
CA ASN A 67 -7.92 -8.24 1.03
C ASN A 67 -9.29 -8.19 1.72
N PRO A 68 -9.91 -9.33 2.06
CA PRO A 68 -11.21 -9.33 2.74
C PRO A 68 -11.11 -8.74 4.16
N PRO A 69 -12.22 -8.25 4.76
CA PRO A 69 -12.20 -7.52 6.03
C PRO A 69 -11.58 -8.26 7.23
N ASN A 70 -11.59 -9.60 7.20
CA ASN A 70 -10.99 -10.43 8.24
C ASN A 70 -9.50 -10.76 8.01
N HIS A 71 -8.93 -10.37 6.86
CA HIS A 71 -7.54 -10.58 6.55
C HIS A 71 -6.66 -9.59 7.31
N TYR A 72 -5.51 -10.05 7.83
CA TYR A 72 -4.66 -9.22 8.67
C TYR A 72 -4.16 -7.96 7.96
N ILE A 73 -3.92 -8.01 6.65
CA ILE A 73 -3.54 -6.82 5.85
C ILE A 73 -4.66 -5.79 5.77
N HIS A 74 -5.91 -6.23 5.62
CA HIS A 74 -7.07 -5.34 5.63
C HIS A 74 -7.18 -4.66 7.01
N VAL A 75 -7.05 -5.45 8.07
CA VAL A 75 -7.11 -4.98 9.46
C VAL A 75 -5.99 -3.99 9.76
N ASP A 76 -4.74 -4.30 9.39
CA ASP A 76 -3.59 -3.42 9.60
C ASP A 76 -3.71 -2.11 8.81
N ALA A 77 -4.26 -2.15 7.59
CA ALA A 77 -4.59 -0.96 6.80
C ALA A 77 -5.73 -0.11 7.40
N GLY A 78 -6.54 -0.67 8.30
CA GLY A 78 -7.59 0.05 9.03
C GLY A 78 -7.11 0.80 10.27
N TYR A 79 -5.95 0.43 10.82
CA TYR A 79 -5.36 1.10 11.99
C TYR A 79 -4.49 2.31 11.64
N MET A 80 -4.16 2.49 10.37
CA MET A 80 -3.39 3.65 9.92
C MET A 80 -4.34 4.84 9.75
N PRO A 81 -4.01 6.01 10.32
CA PRO A 81 -4.95 7.12 10.43
C PRO A 81 -5.41 7.58 9.04
N ARG A 82 -6.73 7.79 8.94
CA ARG A 82 -7.34 8.64 7.92
C ARG A 82 -7.06 10.10 8.24
#